data_AF-A0A850MFY0-F1
#
_entry.id   AF-A0A850MFY0-F1
#
_cell.length_a   1.000
_cell.length_b   1.000
_cell.length_c   1.000
_cell.angle_alpha   90.00
_cell.angle_beta   90.00
_cell.angle_gamma   90.00
#
_symmetry.space_group_name_H-M   'P 1'
#
loop_
_entity.id
_entity.type
_entity.pdbx_description
1 polymer ?
#
loop_
_entity_poly.entity_id
_entity_poly.type
_entity_poly.pdbx_seq_one_letter_code
_entity_poly.pdbx_strand_id
1 'polypeptide(L)'
;MKNKDKIRCFLLNTGGVGELREKQPDGTKILKRKVNRIPIKEMASVIREISRDSIKWEPDPYFGTEIPKKVESIDITKYNPAKFYSPKTLKNLINTLKQERTEYMAKFKNLNEKIKQAIK
;
A
#
# COMPACT_ATOMS: atom_id res chain seq x y z
N MET A 1 -4.49 16.11 -18.78
CA MET A 1 -4.79 16.50 -17.38
C MET A 1 -4.05 17.82 -17.12
N LYS A 2 -4.72 18.90 -16.71
CA LYS A 2 -4.16 20.28 -16.70
C LYS A 2 -2.93 20.50 -15.80
N ASN A 3 -2.71 19.62 -14.82
CA ASN A 3 -1.65 19.75 -13.80
C ASN A 3 -0.67 18.56 -13.77
N LYS A 4 -0.62 17.75 -14.83
CA LYS A 4 0.16 16.49 -14.84
C LYS A 4 1.61 16.69 -14.43
N ASP A 5 2.21 17.81 -14.83
CA ASP A 5 3.63 18.12 -14.58
C ASP A 5 3.82 19.10 -13.41
N LYS A 6 2.74 19.45 -12.71
CA LYS A 6 2.75 20.43 -11.61
C LYS A 6 2.57 19.78 -10.24
N ILE A 7 1.93 18.61 -10.18
CA ILE A 7 1.59 17.93 -8.93
C ILE A 7 1.97 16.46 -9.05
N ARG A 8 2.68 15.96 -8.05
CA ARG A 8 2.94 14.53 -7.84
C ARG A 8 2.16 14.07 -6.61
N CYS A 9 1.48 12.94 -6.72
CA CYS A 9 0.70 12.36 -5.63
C CYS A 9 1.35 11.05 -5.18
N PHE A 10 1.47 10.86 -3.87
CA PHE A 10 2.05 9.66 -3.27
C PHE A 10 1.13 9.12 -2.18
N LEU A 11 1.10 7.79 -2.04
CA LEU A 11 0.44 7.12 -0.93
C LEU A 11 1.51 6.50 -0.03
N LEU A 12 1.58 6.98 1.22
CA LEU A 12 2.56 6.53 2.19
C LEU A 12 1.88 5.68 3.26
N ASN A 13 2.29 4.42 3.38
CA ASN A 13 1.88 3.57 4.50
C ASN A 13 2.72 3.91 5.73
N THR A 14 2.18 4.72 6.64
CA THR A 14 2.81 5.08 7.92
C THR A 14 2.55 4.06 9.04
N GLY A 15 1.77 3.01 8.76
CA GLY A 15 1.49 1.94 9.70
C GLY A 15 2.62 0.92 9.74
N GLY A 16 2.64 0.03 8.75
CA GLY A 16 3.61 -1.06 8.66
C GLY A 16 3.11 -2.21 7.80
N VAL A 17 3.91 -3.28 7.75
CA VAL A 17 3.65 -4.48 6.95
C VAL A 17 3.78 -5.74 7.80
N GLY A 18 3.14 -6.82 7.38
CA GLY A 18 3.35 -8.13 8.00
C GLY A 18 2.48 -8.40 9.22
N GLU A 19 1.62 -7.48 9.68
CA GLU A 19 0.65 -7.83 10.73
C GLU A 19 -0.24 -8.99 10.28
N LEU A 20 -0.41 -9.99 11.14
CA LEU A 20 -1.35 -11.09 10.89
C LEU A 20 -2.28 -11.23 12.08
N ARG A 21 -3.58 -11.04 11.83
CA ARG A 21 -4.66 -11.27 12.79
C ARG A 21 -5.50 -12.43 12.30
N GLU A 22 -5.82 -13.34 13.21
CA GLU A 22 -6.74 -14.44 12.96
C GLU A 22 -8.08 -14.13 13.62
N LYS A 23 -9.17 -14.24 12.87
CA LYS A 23 -10.52 -14.09 13.41
C LYS A 23 -10.98 -15.47 13.89
N GLN A 24 -11.31 -15.56 15.18
CA GLN A 24 -11.87 -16.75 15.80
C GLN A 24 -13.37 -16.88 15.48
N PRO A 25 -13.97 -18.08 15.66
CA PRO A 25 -15.39 -18.32 15.38
C PRO A 25 -16.35 -17.38 16.14
N ASP A 26 -15.97 -16.97 17.35
CA ASP A 26 -16.69 -16.02 18.22
C ASP A 26 -16.57 -14.56 17.75
N GLY A 27 -15.81 -14.30 16.68
CA GLY A 27 -15.56 -12.96 16.13
C GLY A 27 -14.32 -12.27 16.69
N THR A 28 -13.67 -12.83 17.72
CA THR A 28 -12.49 -12.26 18.36
C THR A 28 -11.30 -12.28 17.41
N LYS A 29 -10.51 -11.19 17.36
CA LYS A 29 -9.29 -11.11 16.53
C LYS A 29 -8.05 -11.32 17.40
N ILE A 30 -7.32 -12.41 17.17
CA ILE A 30 -6.07 -12.72 17.87
C ILE A 30 -4.88 -12.29 17.01
N LEU A 31 -3.94 -11.56 17.59
CA LEU A 31 -2.69 -11.18 16.93
C LEU A 31 -1.74 -12.38 16.86
N LYS A 32 -1.49 -12.89 15.65
CA LYS A 32 -0.55 -13.99 15.40
C LYS A 32 0.86 -13.50 15.09
N ARG A 33 0.97 -12.31 14.46
CA ARG A 33 2.26 -11.69 14.19
C ARG A 33 2.17 -10.17 14.33
N LYS A 34 3.10 -9.61 15.11
CA LYS A 34 3.26 -8.17 15.26
C LYS A 34 3.59 -7.51 13.92
N VAL A 35 3.11 -6.29 13.74
CA VAL A 35 3.43 -5.46 12.58
C VAL A 35 4.92 -5.10 12.56
N ASN A 36 5.53 -5.14 11.37
CA ASN A 36 6.81 -4.51 11.11
C ASN A 36 6.57 -3.04 10.72
N ARG A 37 6.84 -2.12 11.64
CA ARG A 37 6.64 -0.68 11.39
C ARG A 37 7.82 -0.08 10.65
N ILE A 38 7.55 0.92 9.82
CA ILE A 38 8.59 1.73 9.19
C ILE A 38 9.07 2.75 10.22
N PRO A 39 10.35 2.77 10.61
CA PRO A 39 10.86 3.79 11.53
C PRO A 39 10.70 5.20 10.95
N ILE A 40 10.44 6.19 11.81
CA ILE A 40 10.27 7.60 11.40
C ILE A 40 11.47 8.08 10.57
N LYS A 41 12.70 7.70 10.95
CA LYS A 41 13.92 8.06 10.22
C LYS A 41 13.95 7.48 8.80
N GLU A 42 13.46 6.26 8.60
CA GLU A 42 13.38 5.65 7.28
C GLU A 42 12.28 6.31 6.44
N MET A 43 11.10 6.58 7.01
CA MET A 43 10.02 7.30 6.33
C MET A 43 10.46 8.71 5.90
N ALA A 44 11.15 9.45 6.78
CA ALA A 44 11.71 10.76 6.45
C ALA A 44 12.75 10.68 5.32
N SER A 45 13.51 9.58 5.26
CA SER A 45 14.46 9.34 4.17
C SER A 45 13.74 9.08 2.85
N VAL A 46 12.66 8.28 2.84
CA VAL A 46 11.83 8.09 1.64
C VAL A 46 11.25 9.41 1.13
N ILE A 47 10.69 10.24 2.01
CA ILE A 47 10.14 11.56 1.62
C ILE A 47 11.23 12.47 1.03
N ARG A 48 12.43 12.44 1.60
CA ARG A 48 13.58 13.21 1.10
C ARG A 48 13.96 12.76 -0.32
N GLU A 49 14.04 11.46 -0.56
CA GLU A 49 14.38 10.91 -1.87
C GLU A 49 13.26 11.13 -2.91
N ILE A 50 11.98 11.11 -2.51
CA ILE A 50 10.86 11.57 -3.36
C ILE A 50 11.08 13.03 -3.79
N SER A 51 11.42 13.89 -2.82
CA SER A 51 11.59 15.33 -3.04
C SER A 51 12.80 15.65 -3.93
N ARG A 52 13.82 14.78 -3.90
CA ARG A 52 15.01 14.84 -4.76
C ARG A 52 14.83 14.21 -6.14
N ASP A 53 13.69 13.55 -6.36
CA ASP A 53 13.41 12.77 -7.56
C ASP A 53 14.45 11.67 -7.85
N SER A 54 14.99 11.06 -6.79
CA SER A 54 16.06 10.06 -6.87
C SER A 54 15.57 8.61 -6.76
N ILE A 55 14.28 8.41 -6.49
CA ILE A 55 13.69 7.07 -6.38
C ILE A 55 13.53 6.44 -7.77
N LYS A 56 13.99 5.20 -7.91
CA LYS A 56 13.65 4.36 -9.06
C LYS A 56 12.34 3.64 -8.78
N TRP A 57 11.39 3.76 -9.69
CA TRP A 57 10.05 3.21 -9.58
C TRP A 57 9.90 1.93 -10.42
N GLU A 58 8.97 1.08 -10.02
CA GLU A 58 8.50 -0.06 -10.81
C GLU A 58 6.98 -0.24 -10.66
N PRO A 59 6.31 -0.88 -11.63
CA PRO A 59 4.87 -1.12 -11.52
C PRO A 59 4.51 -1.93 -10.27
N ASP A 60 3.49 -1.49 -9.54
CA ASP A 60 2.88 -2.26 -8.47
C ASP A 60 2.08 -3.43 -9.07
N PRO A 61 2.40 -4.69 -8.72
CA PRO A 61 1.65 -5.84 -9.21
C PRO A 61 0.21 -5.89 -8.69
N TYR A 62 -0.16 -5.09 -7.69
CA TYR A 62 -1.43 -5.24 -6.98
C TYR A 62 -2.42 -4.13 -7.21
N PHE A 63 -2.03 -2.85 -7.17
CA PHE A 63 -2.97 -1.72 -7.15
C PHE A 63 -2.86 -0.78 -8.37
N GLY A 64 -2.07 -1.16 -9.39
CA GLY A 64 -1.95 -0.36 -10.63
C GLY A 64 -1.25 0.99 -10.43
N THR A 65 -0.49 1.13 -9.34
CA THR A 65 0.37 2.27 -9.04
C THR A 65 1.83 1.93 -9.38
N GLU A 66 2.76 2.78 -8.97
CA GLU A 66 4.18 2.46 -8.94
C GLU A 66 4.65 2.33 -7.49
N ILE A 67 5.61 1.44 -7.24
CA ILE A 67 6.28 1.27 -5.95
C ILE A 67 7.78 1.53 -6.09
N PRO A 68 8.48 1.92 -5.01
CA PRO A 68 9.92 2.13 -5.06
C PRO A 68 10.65 0.80 -5.30
N LYS A 69 11.32 0.68 -6.45
CA LYS A 69 12.26 -0.40 -6.75
C LYS A 69 13.54 -0.27 -5.92
N LYS A 70 14.02 0.97 -5.74
CA LYS A 70 15.22 1.29 -4.96
C LYS A 70 15.11 2.66 -4.32
N VAL A 71 15.53 2.75 -3.06
CA VAL A 71 15.74 3.99 -2.32
C VAL A 71 17.14 3.92 -1.72
N GLU A 72 18.08 4.75 -2.18
CA GLU A 72 19.52 4.60 -1.82
C GLU A 72 19.77 4.62 -0.30
N SER A 73 18.97 5.40 0.44
CA SER A 73 19.14 5.58 1.87
C SER A 73 18.62 4.44 2.74
N ILE A 74 17.80 3.52 2.21
CA ILE A 74 17.17 2.44 3.00
C ILE A 74 17.03 1.14 2.22
N ASP A 75 17.05 0.01 2.93
CA ASP A 75 16.67 -1.28 2.34
C ASP A 75 15.15 -1.41 2.25
N ILE A 76 14.59 -0.95 1.12
CA ILE A 76 13.15 -1.00 0.86
C ILE A 76 12.61 -2.44 0.79
N THR A 77 13.48 -3.43 0.51
CA THR A 77 13.05 -4.82 0.35
C THR A 77 12.57 -5.43 1.67
N LYS A 78 12.91 -4.84 2.83
CA LYS A 78 12.40 -5.23 4.15
C LYS A 78 10.89 -5.05 4.27
N TYR A 79 10.30 -4.22 3.42
CA TYR A 79 8.88 -3.90 3.44
C TYR A 79 8.05 -4.63 2.37
N ASN A 80 8.67 -5.53 1.60
CA ASN A 80 7.97 -6.31 0.59
C ASN A 80 6.95 -7.27 1.26
N PRO A 81 5.63 -7.13 1.01
CA PRO A 81 4.60 -7.99 1.60
C PRO A 81 4.80 -9.48 1.30
N ALA A 82 5.37 -9.84 0.15
CA ALA A 82 5.64 -11.24 -0.22
C ALA A 82 6.63 -11.94 0.70
N LYS A 83 7.45 -11.20 1.47
CA LYS A 83 8.32 -11.77 2.51
C LYS A 83 7.57 -12.14 3.79
N PHE A 84 6.35 -11.61 3.97
CA PHE A 84 5.56 -11.79 5.19
C PHE A 84 4.38 -12.74 5.00
N TYR A 85 3.85 -12.89 3.80
CA TYR A 85 2.63 -13.66 3.57
C TYR A 85 2.87 -14.72 2.51
N SER A 86 2.26 -15.90 2.70
CA SER A 86 2.18 -16.88 1.63
C SER A 86 1.45 -16.28 0.41
N PRO A 87 1.71 -16.75 -0.82
CA PRO A 87 1.03 -16.23 -2.00
C PRO A 87 -0.50 -16.27 -1.88
N LYS A 88 -1.05 -17.34 -1.29
CA LYS A 88 -2.50 -17.49 -1.03
C LYS A 88 -3.00 -16.44 -0.04
N THR A 89 -2.32 -16.27 1.09
CA THR A 89 -2.72 -15.28 2.11
C THR A 89 -2.64 -13.86 1.56
N LEU A 90 -1.56 -13.53 0.84
CA LEU A 90 -1.38 -12.21 0.24
C LEU A 90 -2.48 -11.90 -0.76
N LYS A 91 -2.78 -12.84 -1.67
CA LYS A 91 -3.89 -12.71 -2.63
C LYS A 91 -5.22 -12.46 -1.94
N ASN A 92 -5.52 -13.20 -0.87
CA ASN A 92 -6.76 -13.01 -0.11
C ASN A 92 -6.82 -11.62 0.53
N LEU A 93 -5.74 -11.17 1.18
CA LEU A 93 -5.68 -9.84 1.79
C LEU A 93 -5.88 -8.72 0.76
N ILE A 94 -5.23 -8.83 -0.40
CA ILE A 94 -5.38 -7.85 -1.50
C ILE A 94 -6.83 -7.84 -2.01
N ASN A 95 -7.42 -9.01 -2.25
CA ASN A 95 -8.80 -9.11 -2.74
C ASN A 95 -9.81 -8.54 -1.74
N THR A 96 -9.68 -8.88 -0.46
CA THR A 96 -10.52 -8.30 0.60
C THR A 96 -10.39 -6.79 0.64
N LEU A 97 -9.16 -6.25 0.57
CA LEU A 97 -8.95 -4.81 0.58
C LEU A 97 -9.58 -4.12 -0.64
N LYS A 98 -9.43 -4.70 -1.84
CA LYS A 98 -10.06 -4.18 -3.07
C LYS A 98 -11.58 -4.17 -2.94
N GLN A 99 -12.17 -5.26 -2.44
CA GLN A 99 -13.60 -5.37 -2.21
C GLN A 99 -14.09 -4.27 -1.25
N GLU A 100 -13.46 -4.13 -0.08
CA GLU A 100 -13.83 -3.09 0.90
C GLU A 100 -13.77 -1.68 0.30
N ARG A 101 -12.76 -1.40 -0.54
CA ARG A 101 -12.60 -0.09 -1.20
C ARG A 101 -13.68 0.14 -2.26
N THR A 102 -14.02 -0.86 -3.06
CA THR A 102 -15.11 -0.79 -4.04
C THR A 102 -16.45 -0.54 -3.35
N GLU A 103 -16.76 -1.29 -2.29
CA GLU A 103 -17.98 -1.11 -1.49
C GLU A 103 -18.04 0.27 -0.84
N TYR A 104 -16.92 0.78 -0.32
CA TYR A 104 -16.85 2.12 0.24
C TYR A 104 -17.05 3.20 -0.83
N MET A 105 -16.45 3.06 -2.01
CA MET A 105 -16.62 4.01 -3.12
C MET A 105 -18.05 4.03 -3.68
N ALA A 106 -18.77 2.91 -3.65
CA ALA A 106 -20.15 2.83 -4.11
C ALA A 106 -21.12 3.77 -3.33
N LYS A 107 -20.74 4.20 -2.13
CA LYS A 107 -21.51 5.16 -1.32
C LYS A 107 -21.56 6.57 -1.95
N PHE A 108 -20.62 6.91 -2.83
CA PHE A 108 -20.53 8.22 -3.47
C PHE A 108 -21.24 8.22 -4.82
N LYS A 109 -22.55 8.55 -4.83
CA LYS A 109 -23.42 8.51 -6.01
C LYS A 109 -22.89 9.33 -7.19
N ASN A 110 -22.33 10.51 -6.91
CA ASN A 110 -21.85 11.46 -7.92
C ASN A 110 -20.34 11.37 -8.19
N LEU A 111 -19.66 10.33 -7.68
CA LEU A 111 -18.24 10.14 -7.94
C LEU A 111 -18.01 9.76 -9.40
N ASN A 112 -17.03 10.38 -10.04
CA ASN A 112 -16.68 10.10 -11.43
C ASN A 112 -16.37 8.61 -11.65
N GLU A 113 -16.97 8.00 -12.66
CA GLU A 113 -16.81 6.57 -12.97
C GLU A 113 -15.36 6.15 -13.19
N LYS A 114 -14.51 7.02 -13.74
CA LYS A 114 -13.07 6.73 -13.90
C LYS A 114 -12.37 6.55 -12.55
N ILE A 115 -12.83 7.23 -11.51
CA ILE A 115 -12.30 7.07 -10.14
C ILE A 115 -12.79 5.74 -9.55
N LYS A 116 -14.05 5.37 -9.76
CA LYS A 116 -14.59 4.07 -9.32
C LYS A 116 -13.85 2.90 -9.97
N GLN A 117 -13.53 3.03 -11.26
CA GLN A 117 -12.82 2.01 -12.05
C GLN A 117 -11.31 1.96 -11.81
N ALA A 118 -10.74 2.90 -11.05
CA ALA A 118 -9.32 2.90 -10.71
C ALA A 118 -8.97 1.82 -9.68
N ILE A 119 -9.95 1.30 -8.94
CA ILE A 119 -9.79 0.16 -8.03
C ILE A 119 -9.95 -1.12 -8.86
N LYS A 120 -8.84 -1.69 -9.33
CA LYS A 120 -8.79 -2.99 -10.02
C LYS A 120 -7.88 -3.94 -9.28
#